data_AF-A0A4Q4VM50-F1
#
_entry.id   AF-A0A4Q4VM50-F1
#
_cell.length_a   1.000
_cell.length_b   1.000
_cell.length_c   1.000
_cell.angle_alpha   90.00
_cell.angle_beta   90.00
_cell.angle_gamma   90.00
#
_symmetry.space_group_name_H-M   'P 1'
#
loop_
_entity.id
_entity.type
_entity.pdbx_description
1 polymer ?
#
loop_
_entity_poly.entity_id
_entity_poly.type
_entity_poly.pdbx_seq_one_letter_code
_entity_poly.pdbx_strand_id
1 'polypeptide(L)'
;MSAVQNSSECQTQYNYTAVDNWKLPDPFTFANGTPVLSRADFTCRQAEINTMFQQFELGTYPGPPDSVNASMNNGNMDVQVTMGGRSVTISVAISAPDTTPGPAIINIGRISALPIPSNVATSSFDNDAFAAQLGPHSCGKGDFYTLFGSDHSAGAFTAWTWGVDRVIEAYPLILLCTVITQKLND
;
A
#
# COMPACT_ATOMS: atom_id res chain seq x y z
N MET A 1 -17.63 -12.18 2.93
CA MET A 1 -18.19 -11.36 1.84
C MET A 1 -17.03 -10.59 1.25
N SER A 2 -16.59 -10.98 0.05
CA SER A 2 -15.38 -10.49 -0.61
C SER A 2 -15.64 -9.14 -1.25
N ALA A 3 -14.75 -8.17 -1.02
CA ALA A 3 -14.78 -6.90 -1.73
C ALA A 3 -14.14 -7.08 -3.11
N VAL A 4 -14.98 -7.20 -4.13
CA VAL A 4 -14.58 -7.02 -5.53
C VAL A 4 -14.32 -5.54 -5.72
N GLN A 5 -13.05 -5.13 -5.86
CA GLN A 5 -12.71 -3.80 -6.36
C GLN A 5 -12.90 -3.81 -7.88
N ASN A 6 -14.16 -3.75 -8.32
CA ASN A 6 -14.54 -3.66 -9.73
C ASN A 6 -14.35 -2.19 -10.16
N SER A 7 -13.35 -1.91 -10.99
CA SER A 7 -13.52 -0.82 -11.96
C SER A 7 -14.50 -1.34 -13.02
N SER A 8 -15.52 -0.56 -13.36
CA SER A 8 -16.76 -0.98 -14.04
C SER A 8 -16.62 -1.55 -15.47
N GLU A 9 -15.40 -1.84 -15.95
CA GLU A 9 -15.15 -2.25 -17.34
C GLU A 9 -14.38 -3.58 -17.50
N CYS A 10 -13.69 -4.07 -16.45
CA CYS A 10 -12.85 -5.27 -16.54
C CYS A 10 -13.41 -6.42 -15.72
N GLN A 11 -13.60 -7.59 -16.33
CA GLN A 11 -14.07 -8.78 -15.63
C GLN A 11 -12.87 -9.55 -15.06
N THR A 12 -12.76 -9.65 -13.72
CA THR A 12 -11.83 -10.55 -13.05
C THR A 12 -12.55 -11.77 -12.49
N GLN A 13 -11.84 -12.89 -12.38
CA GLN A 13 -12.35 -14.11 -11.77
C GLN A 13 -11.99 -14.17 -10.29
N TYR A 14 -12.86 -14.77 -9.49
CA TYR A 14 -12.59 -15.04 -8.07
C TYR A 14 -11.53 -16.13 -7.87
N ASN A 15 -11.40 -17.04 -8.84
CA ASN A 15 -10.48 -18.16 -8.76
C ASN A 15 -9.94 -18.50 -10.16
N TYR A 16 -8.65 -18.31 -10.35
CA TYR A 16 -7.92 -18.75 -11.55
C TYR A 16 -7.35 -20.16 -11.35
N THR A 17 -7.37 -20.98 -12.40
CA THR A 17 -6.79 -22.32 -12.36
C THR A 17 -5.29 -22.29 -12.54
N ALA A 18 -4.57 -23.18 -11.85
CA ALA A 18 -3.15 -23.40 -12.12
C ALA A 18 -2.95 -23.88 -13.58
N VAL A 19 -1.83 -23.50 -14.17
CA VAL A 19 -1.45 -23.85 -15.54
C VAL A 19 -0.17 -24.68 -15.55
N ASP A 20 -0.06 -25.60 -16.51
CA ASP A 20 1.18 -26.31 -16.79
C ASP A 20 1.98 -25.53 -17.84
N ASN A 21 2.84 -24.62 -17.38
CA ASN A 21 3.72 -23.81 -18.22
C ASN A 21 5.13 -23.79 -17.63
N TRP A 22 6.07 -24.40 -18.35
CA TRP A 22 7.48 -24.48 -17.99
C TRP A 22 8.28 -23.23 -18.39
N LYS A 23 7.62 -22.23 -18.99
CA LYS A 23 8.18 -20.90 -19.31
C LYS A 23 7.49 -19.81 -18.48
N LEU A 24 7.95 -18.57 -18.62
CA LEU A 24 7.25 -17.42 -18.06
C LEU A 24 5.84 -17.29 -18.68
N PRO A 25 4.79 -17.01 -17.88
CA PRO A 25 3.46 -16.70 -18.40
C PRO A 25 3.48 -15.52 -19.36
N ASP A 26 2.71 -15.61 -20.45
CA ASP A 26 2.61 -14.53 -21.42
C ASP A 26 1.82 -13.35 -20.84
N PRO A 27 2.42 -12.14 -20.72
CA PRO A 27 1.70 -10.97 -20.23
C PRO A 27 0.62 -10.49 -21.22
N PHE A 28 0.67 -10.89 -22.50
CA PHE A 28 -0.23 -10.42 -23.56
C PHE A 28 -1.33 -11.42 -23.95
N THR A 29 -1.55 -12.45 -23.13
CA THR A 29 -2.67 -13.38 -23.26
C THR A 29 -3.43 -13.45 -21.94
N PHE A 30 -4.75 -13.21 -21.98
CA PHE A 30 -5.63 -13.36 -20.82
C PHE A 30 -5.74 -14.82 -20.36
N ALA A 31 -6.18 -15.06 -19.12
CA ALA A 31 -6.34 -16.40 -18.59
C ALA A 31 -7.34 -17.28 -19.37
N ASN A 32 -8.32 -16.66 -20.03
CA ASN A 32 -9.28 -17.34 -20.92
C ASN A 32 -8.71 -17.63 -22.33
N GLY A 33 -7.46 -17.27 -22.61
CA GLY A 33 -6.78 -17.46 -23.90
C GLY A 33 -6.98 -16.33 -24.91
N THR A 34 -7.76 -15.28 -24.63
CA THR A 34 -7.91 -14.15 -25.56
C THR A 34 -6.64 -13.29 -25.58
N PRO A 35 -6.23 -12.75 -26.73
CA PRO A 35 -5.06 -11.87 -26.82
C PRO A 35 -5.34 -10.47 -26.27
N VAL A 36 -4.32 -9.85 -25.70
CA VAL A 36 -4.29 -8.43 -25.29
C VAL A 36 -3.80 -7.61 -26.48
N LEU A 37 -4.68 -6.83 -27.12
CA LEU A 37 -4.38 -6.14 -28.38
C LEU A 37 -4.35 -4.61 -28.26
N SER A 38 -4.84 -4.07 -27.14
CA SER A 38 -4.95 -2.63 -26.92
C SER A 38 -4.51 -2.21 -25.52
N ARG A 39 -4.36 -0.89 -25.31
CA ARG A 39 -4.10 -0.33 -23.98
C ARG A 39 -5.26 -0.58 -23.01
N ALA A 40 -6.49 -0.55 -23.51
CA ALA A 40 -7.67 -0.86 -22.70
C ALA A 40 -7.66 -2.34 -22.25
N ASP A 41 -7.34 -3.25 -23.17
CA ASP A 41 -7.15 -4.67 -22.83
C ASP A 41 -6.05 -4.83 -21.78
N PHE A 42 -4.95 -4.10 -21.92
CA PHE A 42 -3.84 -4.17 -20.99
C PHE A 42 -4.23 -3.70 -19.58
N THR A 43 -5.08 -2.67 -19.45
CA THR A 43 -5.66 -2.28 -18.16
C THR A 43 -6.44 -3.43 -17.52
N CYS A 44 -7.25 -4.15 -18.30
CA CYS A 44 -7.97 -5.32 -17.78
C CYS A 44 -7.02 -6.49 -17.46
N ARG A 45 -5.98 -6.68 -18.26
CA ARG A 45 -4.95 -7.68 -18.00
C ARG A 45 -4.17 -7.39 -16.72
N GLN A 46 -3.89 -6.12 -16.42
CA GLN A 46 -3.27 -5.71 -15.15
C GLN A 46 -4.15 -6.08 -13.96
N ALA A 47 -5.47 -5.84 -14.03
CA ALA A 47 -6.41 -6.25 -12.97
C ALA A 47 -6.47 -7.78 -12.83
N GLU A 48 -6.42 -8.51 -13.94
CA GLU A 48 -6.38 -9.98 -13.97
C GLU A 48 -5.12 -10.51 -13.27
N ILE A 49 -3.94 -10.00 -13.68
CA ILE A 49 -2.63 -10.36 -13.10
C ILE A 49 -2.56 -10.00 -11.62
N ASN A 50 -3.05 -8.82 -11.23
CA ASN A 50 -3.10 -8.41 -9.82
C ASN A 50 -3.90 -9.43 -8.99
N THR A 51 -5.07 -9.84 -9.48
CA THR A 51 -5.90 -10.84 -8.81
C THR A 51 -5.18 -12.20 -8.71
N MET A 52 -4.46 -12.62 -9.76
CA MET A 52 -3.65 -13.84 -9.73
C MET A 52 -2.52 -13.76 -8.70
N PHE A 53 -1.79 -12.64 -8.62
CA PHE A 53 -0.74 -12.46 -7.62
C PHE A 53 -1.30 -12.55 -6.20
N GLN A 54 -2.45 -11.93 -5.93
CA GLN A 54 -3.12 -12.06 -4.63
C GLN A 54 -3.53 -13.51 -4.33
N GLN A 55 -4.05 -14.24 -5.33
CA GLN A 55 -4.48 -15.62 -5.14
C GLN A 55 -3.32 -16.59 -4.89
N PHE A 56 -2.25 -16.49 -5.68
CA PHE A 56 -1.20 -17.51 -5.70
C PHE A 56 0.00 -17.22 -4.79
N GLU A 57 0.21 -15.96 -4.38
CA GLU A 57 1.45 -15.58 -3.68
C GLU A 57 1.25 -14.56 -2.56
N LEU A 58 0.60 -13.44 -2.85
CA LEU A 58 0.62 -12.25 -1.99
C LEU A 58 -0.46 -12.28 -0.89
N GLY A 59 -1.51 -13.07 -1.08
CA GLY A 59 -2.72 -12.98 -0.26
C GLY A 59 -3.57 -11.77 -0.61
N THR A 60 -4.70 -11.61 0.09
CA THR A 60 -5.67 -10.56 -0.20
C THR A 60 -5.11 -9.18 0.14
N TYR A 61 -5.13 -8.24 -0.79
CA TYR A 61 -4.93 -6.82 -0.54
C TYR A 61 -6.27 -6.20 -0.09
N PRO A 62 -6.42 -5.78 1.19
CA PRO A 62 -7.68 -5.25 1.66
C PRO A 62 -8.07 -3.93 0.97
N GLY A 63 -9.37 -3.63 0.97
CA GLY A 63 -9.88 -2.33 0.54
C GLY A 63 -9.46 -1.17 1.45
N PRO A 64 -9.98 0.04 1.20
CA PRO A 64 -9.70 1.20 2.03
C PRO A 64 -10.21 1.01 3.46
N PRO A 65 -9.57 1.65 4.46
CA PRO A 65 -10.00 1.62 5.85
C PRO A 65 -11.31 2.41 6.07
N ASP A 66 -11.86 2.33 7.28
CA ASP A 66 -13.05 3.11 7.66
C ASP A 66 -12.69 4.59 7.80
N SER A 67 -11.48 4.88 8.29
CA SER A 67 -10.92 6.23 8.33
C SER A 67 -9.40 6.24 8.39
N VAL A 68 -8.82 7.33 7.87
CA VAL A 68 -7.42 7.72 8.01
C VAL A 68 -7.37 9.14 8.55
N ASN A 69 -6.64 9.35 9.64
CA ASN A 69 -6.33 10.67 10.17
C ASN A 69 -4.82 10.85 10.23
N ALA A 70 -4.36 12.09 10.10
CA ALA A 70 -2.93 12.40 10.11
C ALA A 70 -2.64 13.61 11.00
N SER A 71 -1.52 13.56 11.71
CA SER A 71 -1.03 14.67 12.52
C SER A 71 0.49 14.74 12.47
N MET A 72 1.05 15.93 12.72
CA MET A 72 2.50 16.11 12.83
C MET A 72 2.90 16.14 14.31
N ASN A 73 3.90 15.34 14.66
CA ASN A 73 4.40 15.21 16.02
C ASN A 73 5.94 15.14 16.01
N ASN A 74 6.61 16.18 16.52
CA ASN A 74 8.07 16.25 16.63
C ASN A 74 8.84 15.90 15.34
N GLY A 75 8.34 16.31 14.17
CA GLY A 75 8.96 16.04 12.86
C GLY A 75 8.55 14.71 12.22
N ASN A 76 7.72 13.91 12.89
CA ASN A 76 7.11 12.71 12.32
C ASN A 76 5.66 13.00 11.91
N MET A 77 5.18 12.29 10.89
CA MET A 77 3.77 12.20 10.56
C MET A 77 3.19 10.95 11.22
N ASP A 78 2.26 11.14 12.15
CA ASP A 78 1.50 10.06 12.79
C ASP A 78 0.20 9.84 12.01
N VAL A 79 0.08 8.68 11.36
CA VAL A 79 -1.08 8.28 10.56
C VAL A 79 -1.91 7.28 11.35
N GLN A 80 -3.05 7.72 11.88
CA GLN A 80 -3.99 6.86 12.58
C GLN A 80 -4.95 6.22 11.58
N VAL A 81 -4.98 4.90 11.55
CA VAL A 81 -5.84 4.11 10.66
C VAL A 81 -6.83 3.31 11.48
N THR A 82 -8.12 3.38 11.13
CA THR A 82 -9.20 2.64 11.81
C THR A 82 -9.91 1.68 10.87
N MET A 83 -10.11 0.44 11.32
CA MET A 83 -10.79 -0.61 10.59
C MET A 83 -11.57 -1.51 11.55
N GLY A 84 -12.87 -1.64 11.36
CA GLY A 84 -13.72 -2.57 12.14
C GLY A 84 -13.68 -2.31 13.65
N GLY A 85 -13.57 -1.04 14.06
CA GLY A 85 -13.47 -0.63 15.47
C GLY A 85 -12.09 -0.83 16.13
N ARG A 86 -11.08 -1.21 15.36
CA ARG A 86 -9.68 -1.28 15.80
C ARG A 86 -8.89 -0.13 15.17
N SER A 87 -7.91 0.39 15.88
CA SER A 87 -7.05 1.47 15.37
C SER A 87 -5.58 1.16 15.63
N VAL A 88 -4.73 1.59 14.71
CA VAL A 88 -3.27 1.59 14.83
C VAL A 88 -2.71 2.93 14.35
N THR A 89 -1.50 3.26 14.78
CA THR A 89 -0.81 4.49 14.36
C THR A 89 0.48 4.13 13.64
N ILE A 90 0.58 4.50 12.37
CA ILE A 90 1.80 4.41 11.58
C ILE A 90 2.57 5.72 11.77
N SER A 91 3.69 5.67 12.50
CA SER A 91 4.59 6.82 12.62
C SER A 91 5.61 6.82 11.49
N VAL A 92 5.62 7.89 10.69
CA VAL A 92 6.51 8.07 9.55
C VAL A 92 7.46 9.21 9.84
N ALA A 93 8.76 8.94 9.87
CA ALA A 93 9.76 10.00 10.02
C ALA A 93 9.92 10.75 8.69
N ILE A 94 9.81 12.08 8.71
CA ILE A 94 9.93 12.92 7.52
C ILE A 94 11.20 13.78 7.62
N SER A 95 12.00 13.76 6.57
CA SER A 95 13.17 14.63 6.39
C SER A 95 13.01 15.40 5.08
N ALA A 96 12.70 16.68 5.18
CA ALA A 96 12.57 17.57 4.04
C ALA A 96 13.63 18.68 4.10
N PRO A 97 14.17 19.14 2.96
CA PRO A 97 15.15 20.22 2.94
C PRO A 97 14.57 21.56 3.41
N ASP A 98 13.28 21.81 3.14
CA ASP A 98 12.52 22.95 3.60
C ASP A 98 11.02 22.62 3.68
N THR A 99 10.16 23.62 3.91
CA THR A 99 8.71 23.46 4.04
C THR A 99 7.95 23.59 2.71
N THR A 100 8.65 23.77 1.59
CA THR A 100 8.04 23.89 0.26
C THR A 100 7.56 22.50 -0.19
N PRO A 101 6.30 22.36 -0.63
CA PRO A 101 5.83 21.12 -1.22
C PRO A 101 6.72 20.70 -2.40
N GLY A 102 7.13 19.43 -2.41
CA GLY A 102 8.08 18.92 -3.39
C GLY A 102 8.05 17.39 -3.51
N PRO A 103 8.90 16.83 -4.37
CA PRO A 103 9.00 15.37 -4.52
C PRO A 103 9.50 14.73 -3.22
N ALA A 104 9.01 13.52 -2.94
CA ALA A 104 9.42 12.74 -1.80
C ALA A 104 9.66 11.28 -2.19
N ILE A 105 10.57 10.62 -1.46
CA ILE A 105 10.81 9.18 -1.53
C ILE A 105 10.36 8.56 -0.21
N ILE A 106 9.48 7.56 -0.29
CA ILE A 106 9.12 6.73 0.86
C ILE A 106 10.07 5.53 0.90
N ASN A 107 10.92 5.48 1.91
CA ASN A 107 11.74 4.31 2.22
C ASN A 107 10.89 3.28 2.96
N ILE A 108 10.94 2.04 2.48
CA ILE A 108 10.43 0.90 3.22
C ILE A 108 11.55 0.46 4.16
N GLY A 109 11.34 0.67 5.45
CA GLY A 109 12.36 0.54 6.48
C GLY A 109 13.08 1.85 6.79
N ARG A 110 14.04 1.77 7.71
CA ARG A 110 14.64 2.94 8.37
C ARG A 110 15.85 3.54 7.64
N ILE A 111 16.43 2.85 6.66
CA ILE A 111 17.67 3.27 5.99
C ILE A 111 17.46 3.23 4.48
N SER A 112 17.81 4.31 3.79
CA SER A 112 17.93 4.32 2.33
C SER A 112 19.37 4.01 1.93
N ALA A 113 19.57 3.12 0.96
CA ALA A 113 20.88 2.85 0.36
C ALA A 113 21.15 3.73 -0.88
N LEU A 114 20.20 4.59 -1.25
CA LEU A 114 20.25 5.38 -2.48
C LEU A 114 20.85 6.78 -2.20
N PRO A 115 21.65 7.33 -3.13
CA PRO A 115 21.99 8.75 -3.09
C PRO A 115 20.75 9.57 -3.46
N ILE A 116 20.22 10.32 -2.48
CA ILE A 116 19.00 11.12 -2.65
C ILE A 116 19.40 12.58 -2.91
N PRO A 117 18.93 13.21 -4.00
CA PRO A 117 19.18 14.62 -4.28
C PRO A 117 18.72 15.52 -3.14
N SER A 118 19.44 16.61 -2.88
CA SER A 118 19.18 17.51 -1.75
C SER A 118 17.82 18.23 -1.82
N ASN A 119 17.17 18.24 -2.98
CA ASN A 119 15.86 18.85 -3.19
C ASN A 119 14.70 17.84 -3.13
N VAL A 120 14.95 16.61 -2.68
CA VAL A 120 13.95 15.53 -2.56
C VAL A 120 13.78 15.18 -1.09
N ALA A 121 12.56 15.25 -0.58
CA ALA A 121 12.25 14.84 0.77
C ALA A 121 12.31 13.31 0.92
N THR A 122 12.52 12.83 2.14
CA THR A 122 12.49 11.41 2.46
C THR A 122 11.55 11.13 3.59
N SER A 123 10.85 10.00 3.49
CA SER A 123 9.94 9.52 4.52
C SER A 123 10.31 8.08 4.83
N SER A 124 10.44 7.72 6.10
CA SER A 124 10.78 6.35 6.50
C SER A 124 9.56 5.66 7.10
N PHE A 125 9.05 4.64 6.41
CA PHE A 125 7.96 3.79 6.87
C PHE A 125 8.52 2.57 7.62
N ASP A 126 8.16 2.40 8.88
CA ASP A 126 8.59 1.25 9.68
C ASP A 126 7.80 -0.02 9.31
N ASN A 127 8.28 -0.72 8.28
CA ASN A 127 7.64 -1.92 7.78
C ASN A 127 7.70 -3.08 8.79
N ASP A 128 8.72 -3.14 9.65
CA ASP A 128 8.87 -4.20 10.65
C ASP A 128 7.78 -4.14 11.72
N ALA A 129 7.45 -2.92 12.18
CA ALA A 129 6.34 -2.70 13.10
C ALA A 129 4.99 -3.01 12.44
N PHE A 130 4.84 -2.66 11.15
CA PHE A 130 3.58 -2.82 10.44
C PHE A 130 3.27 -4.28 10.09
N ALA A 131 4.28 -5.05 9.66
CA ALA A 131 4.22 -6.49 9.52
C ALA A 131 5.62 -7.12 9.65
N ALA A 132 5.78 -8.02 10.62
CA ALA A 132 7.08 -8.53 11.03
C ALA A 132 7.70 -9.53 10.03
N GLN A 133 9.02 -9.47 9.86
CA GLN A 133 9.82 -10.34 8.97
C GLN A 133 10.93 -11.13 9.70
N LEU A 134 10.74 -11.44 10.98
CA LEU A 134 11.73 -12.13 11.83
C LEU A 134 11.72 -13.67 11.67
N GLY A 135 11.47 -14.16 10.44
CA GLY A 135 11.37 -15.58 10.10
C GLY A 135 9.95 -16.16 10.20
N PRO A 136 9.76 -17.48 9.98
CA PRO A 136 8.44 -18.09 9.83
C PRO A 136 7.50 -17.91 11.03
N HIS A 137 8.04 -17.74 12.24
CA HIS A 137 7.26 -17.52 13.45
C HIS A 137 6.74 -16.09 13.61
N SER A 138 7.07 -15.17 12.70
CA SER A 138 6.56 -13.79 12.70
C SER A 138 5.35 -13.59 11.79
N CYS A 139 4.90 -14.62 11.06
CA CYS A 139 3.68 -14.57 10.27
C CYS A 139 2.48 -14.12 11.13
N GLY A 140 1.67 -13.20 10.59
CA GLY A 140 0.48 -12.70 11.29
C GLY A 140 0.77 -11.72 12.43
N LYS A 141 1.98 -11.15 12.54
CA LYS A 141 2.35 -10.20 13.60
C LYS A 141 2.67 -8.81 13.04
N GLY A 142 2.16 -7.77 13.72
CA GLY A 142 2.34 -6.36 13.35
C GLY A 142 1.02 -5.60 13.31
N ASP A 143 1.08 -4.29 13.15
CA ASP A 143 -0.08 -3.40 13.19
C ASP A 143 -1.14 -3.74 12.13
N PHE A 144 -0.73 -4.18 10.94
CA PHE A 144 -1.65 -4.68 9.93
C PHE A 144 -2.52 -5.81 10.47
N TYR A 145 -1.91 -6.78 11.15
CA TYR A 145 -2.62 -7.94 11.69
C TYR A 145 -3.41 -7.62 12.97
N THR A 146 -3.09 -6.53 13.66
CA THR A 146 -3.98 -5.96 14.70
C THR A 146 -5.31 -5.53 14.08
N LEU A 147 -5.27 -4.85 12.91
CA LEU A 147 -6.48 -4.43 12.19
C LEU A 147 -7.25 -5.62 11.61
N PHE A 148 -6.57 -6.50 10.88
CA PHE A 148 -7.22 -7.52 10.03
C PHE A 148 -7.29 -8.92 10.64
N GLY A 149 -6.61 -9.16 11.77
CA GLY A 149 -6.46 -10.46 12.42
C GLY A 149 -5.18 -11.21 12.01
N SER A 150 -4.66 -12.03 12.92
CA SER A 150 -3.41 -12.80 12.71
C SER A 150 -3.49 -13.81 11.58
N ASP A 151 -4.70 -14.30 11.28
CA ASP A 151 -4.93 -15.34 10.28
C ASP A 151 -5.33 -14.75 8.91
N HIS A 152 -5.19 -13.44 8.73
CA HIS A 152 -5.44 -12.78 7.45
C HIS A 152 -4.48 -13.31 6.38
N SER A 153 -4.99 -13.52 5.15
CA SER A 153 -4.22 -14.16 4.06
C SER A 153 -3.02 -13.35 3.56
N ALA A 154 -3.04 -12.03 3.77
CA ALA A 154 -1.99 -11.12 3.33
C ALA A 154 -0.62 -11.47 3.93
N GLY A 155 0.36 -11.66 3.06
CA GLY A 155 1.78 -11.71 3.45
C GLY A 155 2.31 -10.32 3.86
N ALA A 156 3.53 -10.30 4.42
CA ALA A 156 4.15 -9.07 4.91
C ALA A 156 4.31 -7.99 3.82
N PHE A 157 4.67 -8.35 2.59
CA PHE A 157 4.78 -7.38 1.48
C PHE A 157 3.45 -6.71 1.14
N THR A 158 2.35 -7.47 1.14
CA THR A 158 0.99 -6.95 0.93
C THR A 158 0.60 -6.01 2.06
N ALA A 159 0.89 -6.40 3.31
CA ALA A 159 0.66 -5.57 4.48
C ALA A 159 1.46 -4.25 4.42
N TRP A 160 2.75 -4.29 4.08
CA TRP A 160 3.58 -3.09 3.93
C TRP A 160 3.04 -2.17 2.84
N THR A 161 2.67 -2.73 1.70
CA THR A 161 2.08 -1.98 0.58
C THR A 161 0.79 -1.29 1.02
N TRP A 162 -0.07 -1.99 1.75
CA TRP A 162 -1.31 -1.43 2.28
C TRP A 162 -1.02 -0.30 3.30
N GLY A 163 0.00 -0.45 4.14
CA GLY A 163 0.43 0.60 5.06
C GLY A 163 0.94 1.85 4.36
N VAL A 164 1.76 1.69 3.32
CA VAL A 164 2.26 2.80 2.48
C VAL A 164 1.11 3.54 1.79
N ASP A 165 0.10 2.82 1.33
CA ASP A 165 -1.10 3.42 0.72
C ASP A 165 -1.80 4.38 1.70
N ARG A 166 -1.91 4.00 2.99
CA ARG A 166 -2.44 4.88 4.06
C ARG A 166 -1.53 6.08 4.33
N VAL A 167 -0.21 5.90 4.24
CA VAL A 167 0.75 7.01 4.35
C VAL A 167 0.58 8.01 3.20
N ILE A 168 0.32 7.52 1.99
CA ILE A 168 0.06 8.38 0.82
C ILE A 168 -1.24 9.15 1.00
N GLU A 169 -2.31 8.50 1.47
CA GLU A 169 -3.60 9.13 1.81
C GLU A 169 -3.46 10.21 2.90
N ALA A 170 -2.48 10.11 3.78
CA ALA A 170 -2.25 11.05 4.87
C ALA A 170 -1.59 12.37 4.44
N TYR A 171 -0.75 12.38 3.40
CA TYR A 171 -0.02 13.61 2.99
C TYR A 171 -0.92 14.80 2.67
N PRO A 172 -2.03 14.65 1.90
CA PRO A 172 -2.93 15.77 1.64
C PRO A 172 -3.58 16.31 2.92
N LEU A 173 -3.85 15.48 3.93
CA LEU A 173 -4.52 15.87 5.17
C LEU A 173 -3.64 16.81 6.01
N ILE A 174 -2.33 16.54 6.09
CA ILE A 174 -1.39 17.41 6.81
C ILE A 174 -1.09 18.72 6.05
N LEU A 175 -1.11 18.68 4.71
CA LEU A 175 -0.89 19.87 3.88
C LEU A 175 -2.07 20.85 4.05
N LEU A 176 -3.30 20.33 4.07
CA LEU A 176 -4.50 21.11 4.36
C LEU A 176 -4.47 21.70 5.77
N CYS A 177 -4.04 20.93 6.77
CA CYS A 177 -3.91 21.42 8.15
C CYS A 177 -2.90 22.57 8.27
N THR A 178 -1.75 22.46 7.58
CA THR A 178 -0.73 23.52 7.55
C THR A 178 -1.27 24.80 6.90
N VAL A 179 -1.95 24.68 5.76
CA VAL A 179 -2.54 25.83 5.06
C VAL A 179 -3.66 26.49 5.86
N ILE A 180 -4.55 25.72 6.50
CA ILE A 180 -5.65 26.25 7.32
C ILE A 180 -5.08 26.96 8.56
N THR A 181 -4.10 26.36 9.24
CA THR A 181 -3.48 26.97 10.43
C THR A 181 -2.76 28.27 10.07
N GLN A 182 -2.15 28.36 8.89
CA GLN A 182 -1.55 29.62 8.42
C GLN A 182 -2.62 30.69 8.14
N LYS A 183 -3.72 30.33 7.45
CA LYS A 183 -4.81 31.26 7.14
C LYS A 183 -5.65 31.71 8.34
N LEU A 184 -5.64 30.98 9.45
CA LEU A 184 -6.36 31.36 10.67
C LEU A 184 -5.53 32.26 11.59
N ASN A 185 -4.23 32.41 11.34
CA ASN A 185 -3.32 33.26 12.11
C ASN A 185 -2.96 34.57 11.38
N ASP A 186 -3.55 34.80 10.20
CA ASP A 186 -3.53 36.05 9.44
C ASP A 186 -4.87 36.81 9.59
#